data_AF-A0A662UD72-F1
#
_entry.id   AF-A0A662UD72-F1
#
_cell.length_a   1.000
_cell.length_b   1.000
_cell.length_c   1.000
_cell.angle_alpha   90.00
_cell.angle_beta   90.00
_cell.angle_gamma   90.00
#
_symmetry.space_group_name_H-M   'P 1'
#
loop_
_entity.id
_entity.type
_entity.pdbx_description
1 polymer ?
#
loop_
_entity_poly.entity_id
_entity_poly.type
_entity_poly.pdbx_seq_one_letter_code
_entity_poly.pdbx_strand_id
1 'polypeptide(L)' 'MALRKYQQYKEAALRAGIKILDIYRGKEGEVVRFMFRGKVYVADIKGFREGMKPEEFVSLLKKAV' A
#
# COMPACT_ATOMS: atom_id res chain seq x y z
N MET A 1 9.62 -15.59 -4.08
CA MET A 1 9.28 -14.46 -4.98
C MET A 1 8.31 -13.43 -4.36
N ALA A 2 7.32 -13.83 -3.55
CA ALA A 2 6.35 -12.90 -2.96
C ALA A 2 6.93 -11.82 -2.03
N LEU A 3 8.04 -12.10 -1.33
CA LEU A 3 8.65 -11.16 -0.38
C LEU A 3 9.29 -9.93 -1.07
N ARG A 4 9.96 -10.15 -2.22
CA ARG A 4 10.67 -9.09 -2.97
C ARG A 4 9.69 -8.09 -3.59
N LYS A 5 8.58 -8.57 -4.14
CA LYS A 5 7.51 -7.69 -4.67
C LYS A 5 7.02 -6.74 -3.58
N TYR A 6 6.72 -7.27 -2.40
CA TYR A 6 6.17 -6.49 -1.29
C TYR A 6 7.14 -5.41 -0.76
N GLN A 7 8.45 -5.68 -0.80
CA GLN A 7 9.47 -4.67 -0.45
C GLN A 7 9.44 -3.47 -1.40
N GLN A 8 9.26 -3.69 -2.70
CA GLN A 8 9.22 -2.59 -3.69
C GLN A 8 8.08 -1.61 -3.42
N TYR A 9 6.89 -2.11 -3.04
CA TYR A 9 5.76 -1.24 -2.70
C TYR A 9 5.96 -0.49 -1.39
N LYS A 10 6.58 -1.14 -0.39
CA LYS A 10 6.95 -0.48 0.87
C LYS A 10 7.98 0.62 0.63
N GLU A 11 8.97 0.38 -0.21
CA GLU A 11 9.98 1.38 -0.58
C GLU A 11 9.36 2.55 -1.36
N ALA A 12 8.51 2.28 -2.35
CA ALA A 12 7.80 3.32 -3.11
C ALA A 12 6.90 4.18 -2.20
N ALA A 13 6.14 3.55 -1.30
CA ALA A 13 5.34 4.25 -0.30
C ALA A 13 6.22 5.10 0.62
N LEU A 14 7.34 4.56 1.11
CA LEU A 14 8.26 5.28 1.98
C LEU A 14 8.87 6.50 1.29
N ARG A 15 9.30 6.37 0.02
CA ARG A 15 9.79 7.50 -0.80
C ARG A 15 8.73 8.59 -0.98
N ALA A 16 7.44 8.22 -0.95
CA ALA A 16 6.32 9.15 -1.00
C ALA A 16 5.91 9.72 0.38
N GLY A 17 6.66 9.43 1.45
CA GLY A 17 6.37 9.87 2.80
C GLY A 17 5.26 9.06 3.50
N ILE A 18 4.91 7.90 2.96
CA ILE A 18 3.87 7.01 3.49
C ILE A 18 4.53 5.83 4.20
N LYS A 19 4.28 5.70 5.50
CA LYS A 19 4.75 4.56 6.29
C LYS A 19 3.66 3.51 6.42
N ILE A 20 3.84 2.37 5.77
CA ILE A 20 2.92 1.22 5.91
C ILE A 20 3.03 0.66 7.34
N LEU A 21 1.91 0.52 8.03
CA LEU A 21 1.82 -0.08 9.35
C LEU A 21 1.48 -1.56 9.22
N ASP A 22 0.30 -1.86 8.67
CA ASP A 22 -0.24 -3.21 8.56
C ASP A 22 -0.88 -3.41 7.18
N ILE A 23 -0.87 -4.65 6.70
CA ILE A 23 -1.62 -5.05 5.50
C ILE A 23 -2.43 -6.29 5.83
N TYR A 24 -3.75 -6.13 5.87
CA TYR A 24 -4.71 -7.22 6.07
C TYR A 24 -5.13 -7.77 4.71
N ARG A 25 -5.13 -9.08 4.59
CA ARG A 25 -5.39 -9.77 3.33
C ARG A 25 -6.78 -10.40 3.39
N GLY A 26 -7.70 -9.87 2.60
CA GLY A 26 -9.05 -10.43 2.43
C GLY A 26 -9.14 -11.31 1.17
N LYS A 27 -10.31 -11.93 0.98
CA LYS A 27 -10.64 -12.66 -0.26
C LYS A 27 -10.88 -11.70 -1.44
N GLU A 28 -11.41 -10.52 -1.18
CA GLU A 28 -11.84 -9.55 -2.21
C GLU A 28 -10.85 -8.39 -2.44
N GLY A 29 -9.82 -8.29 -1.59
CA GLY A 29 -8.85 -7.19 -1.63
C GLY A 29 -7.91 -7.18 -0.44
N GLU A 30 -7.02 -6.20 -0.41
CA GLU A 30 -6.11 -5.93 0.68
C GLU A 30 -6.43 -4.60 1.36
N VAL A 31 -6.56 -4.63 2.67
CA VAL A 31 -6.70 -3.42 3.48
C VAL A 31 -5.32 -3.01 3.96
N VAL A 32 -4.89 -1.81 3.59
CA VAL A 32 -3.59 -1.24 3.95
C VAL A 32 -3.79 -0.14 4.98
N ARG A 33 -3.24 -0.34 6.17
CA ARG A 33 -3.16 0.68 7.21
C ARG A 33 -1.80 1.38 7.10
N PHE A 34 -1.82 2.70 7.01
CA PHE A 34 -0.60 3.48 6.80
C PHE A 34 -0.64 4.83 7.52
N MET A 35 0.54 5.40 7.74
CA MET A 35 0.71 6.73 8.30
C MET A 35 1.18 7.69 7.21
N PHE A 36 0.53 8.85 7.10
CA PHE A 36 0.90 9.92 6.20
C PHE A 36 0.71 11.26 6.90
N ARG A 37 1.74 12.13 6.88
CA ARG A 37 1.72 13.46 7.56
C ARG A 37 1.25 13.39 9.02
N GLY A 38 1.71 12.39 9.77
CA GLY A 38 1.41 12.21 11.20
C GLY A 38 0.02 11.65 11.53
N LYS A 39 -0.82 11.36 10.52
CA LYS A 39 -2.15 10.75 10.69
C LYS A 39 -2.18 9.32 10.16
N VAL A 40 -3.06 8.50 10.72
CA VAL A 40 -3.27 7.12 10.30
C VAL A 40 -4.48 7.03 9.38
N TYR A 41 -4.30 6.37 8.25
CA TYR A 41 -5.31 6.13 7.22
C TYR A 41 -5.43 4.64 6.92
N VAL A 42 -6.55 4.27 6.31
CA VAL A 42 -6.87 2.91 5.89
C VAL A 42 -7.35 2.97 4.45
N ALA A 43 -6.75 2.18 3.57
CA ALA A 43 -7.16 2.05 2.17
C ALA A 43 -7.51 0.60 1.85
N ASP A 44 -8.63 0.38 1.17
CA ASP A 44 -8.97 -0.90 0.56
C ASP A 44 -8.43 -0.91 -0.89
N ILE A 45 -7.57 -1.88 -1.19
CA ILE A 45 -6.88 -2.03 -2.47
C ILE A 45 -7.26 -3.38 -3.05
N LYS A 46 -8.04 -3.36 -4.13
CA LYS A 46 -8.38 -4.56 -4.90
C LYS A 46 -7.26 -4.88 -5.90
N GLY A 47 -6.87 -6.14 -6.00
CA GLY A 47 -6.01 -6.65 -7.08
C GLY A 47 -4.53 -6.24 -6.99
N PHE A 48 -4.01 -5.79 -5.83
CA PHE A 48 -2.61 -5.38 -5.68
C PHE A 48 -1.59 -6.46 -6.11
N ARG A 49 -1.93 -7.74 -5.95
CA ARG A 49 -1.04 -8.86 -6.31
C ARG A 49 -1.00 -9.18 -7.79
N GLU A 50 -1.95 -8.69 -8.58
CA GLU A 50 -2.14 -9.07 -9.99
C GLU A 50 -1.17 -8.36 -10.95
N GLY A 51 -0.17 -7.64 -10.42
CA GLY A 51 0.85 -6.95 -11.23
C GLY A 51 0.74 -5.43 -11.22
N MET A 52 -0.01 -4.86 -10.29
CA MET A 52 -0.05 -3.42 -10.03
C MET A 52 1.36 -2.83 -9.92
N LYS A 53 1.62 -1.68 -10.53
CA LYS A 53 2.92 -1.03 -10.42
C LYS A 53 3.09 -0.34 -9.05
N PRO A 54 4.32 -0.23 -8.50
CA PRO A 54 4.55 0.46 -7.24
C PRO A 54 4.01 1.90 -7.19
N GLU A 55 4.05 2.60 -8.31
CA GLU A 55 3.56 3.98 -8.44
C GLU A 55 2.03 4.05 -8.36
N GLU A 56 1.34 3.05 -8.93
CA GLU A 56 -0.13 2.92 -8.86
C GLU A 56 -0.58 2.65 -7.43
N PHE A 57 0.15 1.78 -6.71
CA PHE A 57 -0.08 1.53 -5.29
C PHE A 57 0.00 2.81 -4.46
N VAL A 58 1.05 3.63 -4.66
CA VAL A 58 1.20 4.92 -3.98
C VAL A 58 0.06 5.88 -4.33
N SER A 59 -0.38 5.90 -5.59
CA SER A 59 -1.51 6.72 -6.03
C SER A 59 -2.81 6.34 -5.31
N LEU A 60 -3.08 5.04 -5.15
CA LEU A 60 -4.23 4.54 -4.40
C LEU A 60 -4.18 4.93 -2.92
N LEU A 61 -3.01 4.83 -2.28
CA LEU A 61 -2.84 5.28 -0.89
C LEU A 61 -3.08 6.78 -0.74
N LYS A 62 -2.61 7.61 -1.68
CA LYS A 62 -2.84 9.05 -1.65
C LYS A 62 -4.30 9.44 -1.90
N LYS A 63 -5.06 8.66 -2.66
CA LYS A 63 -6.51 8.87 -2.86
C LYS A 63 -7.34 8.59 -1.62
N ALA A 64 -6.82 7.81 -0.68
CA ALA A 64 -7.48 7.47 0.58
C ALA A 64 -7.18 8.46 1.72
N VAL A 65 -6.47 9.56 1.43
CA VAL A 65 -6.11 10.64 2.36
C VAL A 65 -7.02 11.84 2.17
#